data_AF-V4KVR5-F1
#
_entry.id   AF-V4KVR5-F1
#
_cell.length_a   1.000
_cell.length_b   1.000
_cell.length_c   1.000
_cell.angle_alpha   90.00
_cell.angle_beta   90.00
_cell.angle_gamma   90.00
#
_symmetry.space_group_name_H-M   'P 1'
#
loop_
_entity.id
_entity.type
_entity.pdbx_description
1 polymer ?
#
loop_
_entity_poly.entity_id
_entity_poly.type
_entity_poly.pdbx_seq_one_letter_code
_entity_poly.pdbx_strand_id
1 'polypeptide(L)'
;MASRREVRCRCGRWMWVQPEVRAVQCSTCQTVTQLYSVVDIARGANRMIQGIQQLRRQRQQQQQQMMAQPPPPPPPRLLEPLPSPFGKKRAVLCGVNYRGKSYSLKGCISDAKSMRCFLVQQMGFPVDSILMLTEDEASTQRTPTKRNIRKAMRWLVEGNRARDSLVFHFSGHGSQQKDYNGDEMDGQDEALCPLDHETEGKIIDDEVNKTLVRPLVHGAKLHAVIDACNSGTVLDLPFVCRMERNGYYEWEDHRSVRAYKGTDGGAAFCFSACDDDESSGYTPVFTGKNAGAMTYSFIKAVKTAGPAPTYGHLLNLMCSAIREAQSRLTFDGDYTTSSDAEPLLTSSEEFDVYATKFIL
;
A
#
# COMPACT_ATOMS: atom_id res chain seq x y z
N MET A 1 -54.49 28.96 65.61
CA MET A 1 -53.59 27.80 65.87
C MET A 1 -52.36 27.95 65.00
N ALA A 2 -51.17 28.15 65.56
CA ALA A 2 -49.95 28.36 64.78
C ALA A 2 -49.43 27.01 64.24
N SER A 3 -49.32 26.90 62.91
CA SER A 3 -48.73 25.76 62.20
C SER A 3 -47.25 25.61 62.58
N ARG A 4 -46.79 24.38 62.88
CA ARG A 4 -45.38 24.08 63.21
C ARG A 4 -44.87 22.97 62.30
N ARG A 5 -43.63 23.11 61.80
CA ARG A 5 -42.92 22.10 61.01
C ARG A 5 -42.00 21.28 61.92
N GLU A 6 -42.00 19.98 61.74
CA GLU A 6 -41.06 19.08 62.43
C GLU A 6 -39.76 18.94 61.65
N VAL A 7 -38.62 19.07 62.33
CA VAL A 7 -37.28 18.95 61.75
C VAL A 7 -36.44 18.04 62.63
N ARG A 8 -35.82 17.02 62.02
CA ARG A 8 -34.92 16.11 62.71
C ARG A 8 -33.48 16.62 62.60
N CYS A 9 -32.83 16.83 63.74
CA CYS A 9 -31.40 17.11 63.76
C CYS A 9 -30.60 15.83 63.45
N ARG A 10 -29.35 15.98 62.98
CA ARG A 10 -28.42 14.85 62.77
C ARG A 10 -28.13 14.04 64.04
N CYS A 11 -28.22 14.65 65.21
CA CYS A 11 -28.08 13.93 66.49
C CYS A 11 -29.32 13.10 66.87
N GLY A 12 -30.33 13.04 66.00
CA GLY A 12 -31.54 12.23 66.19
C GLY A 12 -32.67 12.94 66.92
N ARG A 13 -32.45 14.14 67.49
CA ARG A 13 -33.48 14.90 68.22
C ARG A 13 -34.42 15.64 67.28
N TRP A 14 -35.72 15.58 67.61
CA TRP A 14 -36.77 16.29 66.90
C TRP A 14 -36.97 17.71 67.45
N MET A 15 -37.18 18.65 66.55
CA MET A 15 -37.37 20.06 66.86
C MET A 15 -38.58 20.59 66.10
N TRP A 16 -39.36 21.42 66.79
CA TRP A 16 -40.52 22.09 66.22
C TRP A 16 -40.16 23.52 65.87
N VAL A 17 -40.29 23.89 64.59
CA VAL A 17 -39.96 25.23 64.11
C VAL A 17 -41.18 25.87 63.45
N GLN A 18 -41.24 27.20 63.55
CA GLN A 18 -42.19 27.98 62.77
C GLN A 18 -41.87 27.81 61.26
N PRO A 19 -42.85 27.71 60.37
CA PRO A 19 -42.64 27.45 58.94
C PRO A 19 -41.74 28.48 58.24
N GLU A 20 -41.67 29.71 58.75
CA GLU A 20 -40.88 30.81 58.14
C GLU A 20 -39.38 30.77 58.51
N VAL A 21 -38.97 29.90 59.44
CA VAL A 21 -37.57 29.85 59.92
C VAL A 21 -36.68 29.12 58.91
N ARG A 22 -35.62 29.81 58.43
CA ARG A 22 -34.69 29.30 57.41
C ARG A 22 -33.52 28.50 57.96
N ALA A 23 -33.22 28.62 59.24
CA ALA A 23 -32.20 27.82 59.91
C ALA A 23 -32.55 27.62 61.38
N VAL A 24 -32.32 26.41 61.90
CA VAL A 24 -32.56 26.08 63.30
C VAL A 24 -31.31 25.48 63.93
N GLN A 25 -30.96 25.95 65.13
CA GLN A 25 -29.85 25.43 65.92
C GLN A 25 -30.38 24.41 66.95
N CYS A 26 -29.75 23.24 67.00
CA CYS A 26 -30.11 22.22 67.98
C CYS A 26 -29.63 22.61 69.37
N SER A 27 -30.51 22.66 70.36
CA SER A 27 -30.15 22.95 71.75
C SER A 27 -29.27 21.88 72.40
N THR A 28 -29.20 20.67 71.83
CA THR A 28 -28.43 19.54 72.39
C THR A 28 -27.02 19.43 71.81
N CYS A 29 -26.87 19.54 70.49
CA CYS A 29 -25.55 19.40 69.83
C CYS A 29 -25.06 20.70 69.16
N GLN A 30 -25.78 21.81 69.34
CA GLN A 30 -25.50 23.14 68.76
C GLN A 30 -25.37 23.20 67.23
N THR A 31 -25.67 22.12 66.51
CA THR A 31 -25.59 22.06 65.05
C THR A 31 -26.72 22.86 64.39
N VAL A 32 -26.38 23.69 63.41
CA VAL A 32 -27.32 24.52 62.64
C VAL A 32 -27.78 23.77 61.38
N THR A 33 -29.08 23.60 61.21
CA THR A 33 -29.69 22.97 60.03
C THR A 33 -30.38 24.04 59.18
N GLN A 34 -29.91 24.22 57.95
CA GLN A 34 -30.52 25.10 56.94
C GLN A 34 -31.76 24.42 56.33
N LEU A 35 -32.88 25.13 56.27
CA LEU A 35 -34.15 24.62 55.76
C LEU A 35 -34.47 25.34 54.44
N TYR A 36 -34.20 24.66 53.32
CA TYR A 36 -34.55 25.17 52.00
C TYR A 36 -36.00 24.83 51.66
N SER A 37 -36.70 25.74 51.00
CA SER A 37 -38.01 25.47 50.41
C SER A 37 -37.84 24.64 49.12
N VAL A 38 -38.76 23.72 48.86
CA VAL A 38 -38.80 22.94 47.61
C VAL A 38 -38.86 23.86 46.38
N VAL A 39 -39.46 25.05 46.53
CA VAL A 39 -39.54 26.08 45.49
C VAL A 39 -38.16 26.66 45.14
N ASP A 40 -37.25 26.79 46.10
CA ASP A 40 -35.91 27.34 45.87
C ASP A 40 -35.02 26.32 45.16
N ILE A 41 -35.17 25.03 45.47
CA ILE A 41 -34.49 23.93 44.79
C ILE A 41 -34.96 23.83 43.32
N ALA A 42 -36.27 23.92 43.08
CA ALA A 42 -36.85 23.89 41.74
C ALA A 42 -36.40 25.07 40.86
N ARG A 43 -36.29 26.28 41.43
CA ARG A 43 -35.79 27.47 40.72
C ARG A 43 -34.29 27.38 40.39
N GLY A 44 -33.50 26.69 41.21
CA GLY A 44 -32.09 26.40 40.93
C GLY A 44 -31.92 25.42 39.77
N ALA A 45 -32.69 24.33 39.77
CA ALA A 45 -32.65 23.30 38.73
C ALA A 45 -33.07 23.84 37.35
N ASN A 46 -34.14 24.62 37.28
CA ASN A 46 -34.59 25.23 36.01
C ASN A 46 -33.56 26.18 35.40
N ARG A 47 -32.80 26.92 36.22
CA ARG A 47 -31.72 27.79 35.72
C ARG A 47 -30.55 27.00 35.12
N MET A 48 -30.18 25.86 35.70
CA MET A 48 -29.14 25.00 35.11
C MET A 48 -29.58 24.37 33.79
N ILE A 49 -30.82 23.89 33.69
CA ILE A 49 -31.34 23.26 32.46
C ILE A 49 -31.35 24.27 31.31
N GLN A 50 -31.79 25.51 31.57
CA GLN A 50 -31.76 26.58 30.57
C GLN A 50 -30.33 26.92 30.11
N GLY A 51 -29.36 26.95 31.03
CA GLY A 51 -27.95 27.18 30.70
C GLY A 51 -27.35 26.07 29.81
N ILE A 52 -27.65 24.80 30.11
CA ILE A 52 -27.18 23.65 29.31
C ILE A 52 -27.80 23.67 27.91
N GLN A 53 -29.08 24.03 27.79
CA GLN A 53 -29.76 24.14 26.50
C GLN A 53 -29.18 25.28 25.64
N GLN A 54 -28.81 26.42 26.23
CA GLN A 54 -28.15 27.51 25.52
C GLN A 54 -26.76 27.10 24.98
N LEU A 55 -25.95 26.42 25.80
CA LEU A 55 -24.63 25.95 25.38
C LEU A 55 -24.70 24.93 24.23
N ARG A 56 -25.68 24.02 24.25
CA ARG A 56 -25.90 23.07 23.15
C ARG A 56 -26.29 23.77 21.84
N ARG A 57 -27.15 24.80 21.90
CA ARG A 57 -27.54 25.58 20.71
C ARG A 57 -26.36 26.37 20.14
N GLN A 58 -25.55 27.01 20.97
CA GLN A 58 -24.34 27.71 20.52
C GLN A 58 -23.36 26.75 19.83
N ARG A 59 -23.14 25.56 20.40
CA ARG A 59 -22.23 24.56 19.83
C ARG A 59 -22.72 24.00 18.48
N GLN A 60 -24.03 23.80 18.32
CA GLN A 60 -24.62 23.41 17.03
C GLN A 60 -24.51 24.53 15.97
N GLN A 61 -24.74 25.79 16.34
CA GLN A 61 -24.57 26.92 15.41
C GLN A 61 -23.12 27.08 14.97
N GLN A 62 -22.16 26.89 15.88
CA GLN A 62 -20.73 26.95 15.56
C GLN A 62 -20.32 25.81 14.61
N GLN A 63 -20.85 24.60 14.81
CA GLN A 63 -20.62 23.46 13.91
C GLN A 63 -21.23 23.68 12.51
N GLN A 64 -22.43 24.26 12.44
CA GLN A 64 -23.06 24.60 11.15
C GLN A 64 -22.30 25.71 10.40
N GLN A 65 -21.75 26.71 11.11
CA GLN A 65 -20.91 27.73 10.48
C GLN A 65 -19.58 27.17 9.96
N MET A 66 -18.98 26.18 10.64
CA MET A 66 -17.77 25.51 10.16
C MET A 66 -18.02 24.62 8.93
N MET A 67 -19.21 24.02 8.79
CA MET A 67 -19.55 23.15 7.66
C MET A 67 -20.12 23.89 6.44
N ALA A 68 -20.48 25.17 6.58
CA ALA A 68 -21.06 25.99 5.51
C ALA A 68 -20.03 26.73 4.65
N GLN A 69 -18.72 26.62 4.95
CA GLN A 69 -17.68 27.19 4.08
C GLN A 69 -17.29 26.16 3.01
N PRO A 70 -17.35 26.53 1.71
CA PRO A 70 -16.75 25.69 0.67
C PRO A 70 -15.25 25.55 0.98
N PRO A 71 -14.65 24.36 0.77
CA PRO A 71 -13.22 24.19 0.95
C PRO A 71 -12.49 25.23 0.09
N PRO A 72 -11.38 25.83 0.59
CA PRO A 72 -10.61 26.76 -0.20
C PRO A 72 -10.21 26.07 -1.51
N PRO A 73 -10.29 26.76 -2.66
CA PRO A 73 -9.81 26.19 -3.91
C PRO A 73 -8.37 25.72 -3.71
N PRO A 74 -8.00 24.51 -4.19
CA PRO A 74 -6.63 24.05 -4.07
C PRO A 74 -5.71 25.13 -4.65
N PRO A 75 -4.57 25.42 -4.00
CA PRO A 75 -3.62 26.39 -4.54
C PRO A 75 -3.30 26.03 -6.00
N PRO A 76 -3.03 27.01 -6.88
CA PRO A 76 -2.62 26.75 -8.25
C PRO A 76 -1.50 25.70 -8.20
N ARG A 77 -1.77 24.51 -8.75
CA ARG A 77 -0.85 23.39 -8.72
C ARG A 77 0.37 23.79 -9.54
N LEU A 78 1.37 24.36 -8.87
CA LEU A 78 2.72 24.40 -9.37
C LEU A 78 3.06 22.94 -9.69
N LEU A 79 3.45 22.68 -10.94
CA LEU A 79 3.97 21.40 -11.37
C LEU A 79 5.07 21.02 -10.38
N GLU A 80 4.79 20.11 -9.45
CA GLU A 80 5.83 19.61 -8.55
C GLU A 80 6.88 18.94 -9.44
N PRO A 81 8.12 19.47 -9.46
CA PRO A 81 9.19 18.81 -10.18
C PRO A 81 9.40 17.43 -9.54
N LEU A 82 9.75 16.44 -10.37
CA LEU A 82 10.18 15.16 -9.82
C LEU A 82 11.39 15.43 -8.90
N PRO A 83 11.52 14.70 -7.78
CA PRO A 83 12.67 14.83 -6.90
C PRO A 83 13.96 14.63 -7.69
N SER A 84 15.06 15.14 -7.17
CA SER A 84 16.35 15.04 -7.86
C SER A 84 16.71 13.56 -8.13
N PRO A 85 17.11 13.18 -9.36
CA PRO A 85 17.53 11.82 -9.67
C PRO A 85 18.90 11.46 -9.07
N PHE A 86 19.57 12.37 -8.34
CA PHE A 86 20.92 12.13 -7.84
C PHE A 86 20.91 11.39 -6.49
N GLY A 87 21.02 10.06 -6.54
CA GLY A 87 21.18 9.22 -5.36
C GLY A 87 21.52 7.76 -5.72
N LYS A 88 22.33 7.11 -4.88
CA LYS A 88 22.74 5.69 -5.09
C LYS A 88 21.60 4.69 -5.00
N LYS A 89 20.45 5.08 -4.46
CA LYS A 89 19.27 4.23 -4.28
C LYS A 89 18.03 4.98 -4.71
N ARG A 90 17.32 4.52 -5.75
CA ARG A 90 16.11 5.15 -6.28
C ARG A 90 15.05 4.11 -6.58
N ALA A 91 13.78 4.47 -6.39
CA ALA A 91 12.69 3.56 -6.70
C ALA A 91 11.50 4.27 -7.38
N VAL A 92 10.82 3.54 -8.25
CA VAL A 92 9.49 3.88 -8.77
C VAL A 92 8.54 2.75 -8.39
N LEU A 93 7.46 3.09 -7.69
CA LEU A 93 6.48 2.14 -7.15
C LEU A 93 5.09 2.49 -7.69
N CYS A 94 4.54 1.60 -8.50
CA CYS A 94 3.24 1.79 -9.14
C CYS A 94 2.21 0.81 -8.55
N GLY A 95 1.08 1.32 -8.06
CA GLY A 95 -0.04 0.51 -7.60
C GLY A 95 -1.35 0.99 -8.22
N VAL A 96 -2.00 0.14 -9.00
CA VAL A 96 -3.21 0.49 -9.78
C VAL A 96 -4.37 -0.42 -9.39
N ASN A 97 -5.41 0.15 -8.78
CA ASN A 97 -6.62 -0.57 -8.39
C ASN A 97 -7.75 -0.43 -9.43
N TYR A 98 -7.66 0.51 -10.37
CA TYR A 98 -8.69 0.77 -11.39
C TYR A 98 -10.06 1.07 -10.75
N ARG A 99 -10.09 1.99 -9.77
CA ARG A 99 -11.32 2.27 -8.99
C ARG A 99 -12.46 2.72 -9.89
N GLY A 100 -13.64 2.15 -9.66
CA GLY A 100 -14.85 2.47 -10.42
C GLY A 100 -14.94 1.77 -11.79
N LYS A 101 -13.98 0.91 -12.15
CA LYS A 101 -14.06 0.03 -13.33
C LYS A 101 -14.60 -1.35 -12.94
N SER A 102 -15.16 -2.09 -13.89
CA SER A 102 -15.70 -3.44 -13.66
C SER A 102 -14.61 -4.46 -13.27
N TYR A 103 -13.39 -4.24 -13.73
CA TYR A 103 -12.20 -5.05 -13.45
C TYR A 103 -11.34 -4.47 -12.31
N SER A 104 -11.94 -3.73 -11.36
CA SER A 104 -11.20 -3.14 -10.24
C SER A 104 -10.49 -4.20 -9.40
N LEU A 105 -9.24 -3.92 -9.02
CA LEU A 105 -8.46 -4.72 -8.08
C LEU A 105 -8.49 -4.13 -6.67
N LYS A 106 -8.26 -4.99 -5.69
CA LYS A 106 -8.04 -4.61 -4.29
C LYS A 106 -6.65 -5.10 -3.91
N GLY A 107 -5.83 -4.24 -3.31
CA GLY A 107 -4.51 -4.62 -2.81
C GLY A 107 -3.36 -3.89 -3.46
N CYS A 108 -3.38 -3.61 -4.76
CA CYS A 108 -2.23 -3.10 -5.50
C CYS A 108 -1.63 -1.79 -4.94
N ILE A 109 -2.50 -0.87 -4.51
CA ILE A 109 -2.05 0.35 -3.82
C ILE A 109 -1.39 0.04 -2.46
N SER A 110 -1.94 -0.92 -1.71
CA SER A 110 -1.35 -1.41 -0.45
C SER A 110 -0.02 -2.13 -0.68
N ASP A 111 0.14 -2.83 -1.79
CA ASP A 111 1.38 -3.49 -2.18
C ASP A 111 2.49 -2.47 -2.46
N ALA A 112 2.19 -1.43 -3.24
CA ALA A 112 3.11 -0.32 -3.48
C ALA A 112 3.51 0.40 -2.17
N LYS A 113 2.55 0.61 -1.25
CA LYS A 113 2.83 1.17 0.09
C LYS A 113 3.70 0.24 0.93
N SER A 114 3.47 -1.07 0.87
CA SER A 114 4.26 -2.09 1.59
C SER A 114 5.69 -2.15 1.06
N MET A 115 5.87 -2.10 -0.27
CA MET A 115 7.17 -2.00 -0.91
C MET A 115 7.89 -0.73 -0.51
N ARG A 116 7.22 0.43 -0.49
CA ARG A 116 7.82 1.69 0.01
C ARG A 116 8.31 1.55 1.44
N CYS A 117 7.47 1.03 2.32
CA CYS A 117 7.79 0.83 3.72
C CYS A 117 9.03 -0.06 3.88
N PHE A 118 9.06 -1.19 3.16
CA PHE A 118 10.18 -2.11 3.11
C PHE A 118 11.49 -1.44 2.64
N LEU A 119 11.45 -0.73 1.49
CA LEU A 119 12.63 -0.08 0.93
C LEU A 119 13.22 0.98 1.87
N VAL A 120 12.38 1.80 2.49
CA VAL A 120 12.82 2.85 3.41
C VAL A 120 13.34 2.25 4.72
N GLN A 121 12.56 1.39 5.37
CA GLN A 121 12.85 0.95 6.73
C GLN A 121 13.94 -0.13 6.80
N GLN A 122 14.11 -0.92 5.74
CA GLN A 122 14.99 -2.09 5.79
C GLN A 122 16.09 -2.07 4.73
N MET A 123 15.83 -1.50 3.56
CA MET A 123 16.83 -1.44 2.48
C MET A 123 17.57 -0.10 2.42
N GLY A 124 17.21 0.87 3.26
CA GLY A 124 17.91 2.15 3.40
C GLY A 124 17.72 3.09 2.19
N PHE A 125 16.60 3.00 1.48
CA PHE A 125 16.25 3.96 0.43
C PHE A 125 15.81 5.29 1.09
N PRO A 126 16.40 6.43 0.71
CA PRO A 126 15.90 7.74 1.12
C PRO A 126 14.43 7.93 0.74
N VAL A 127 13.63 8.56 1.60
CA VAL A 127 12.21 8.81 1.32
C VAL A 127 12.01 9.62 0.04
N ASP A 128 12.87 10.62 -0.18
CA ASP A 128 12.79 11.53 -1.33
C ASP A 128 13.28 10.90 -2.64
N SER A 129 13.90 9.71 -2.58
CA SER A 129 14.36 8.97 -3.77
C SER A 129 13.36 7.91 -4.25
N ILE A 130 12.13 7.93 -3.71
CA ILE A 130 11.06 7.01 -4.09
C ILE A 130 9.92 7.80 -4.73
N LEU A 131 9.59 7.49 -5.99
CA LEU A 131 8.37 7.95 -6.64
C LEU A 131 7.25 6.93 -6.46
N MET A 132 6.20 7.31 -5.77
CA MET A 132 4.95 6.55 -5.79
C MET A 132 4.03 7.05 -6.88
N LEU A 133 3.42 6.12 -7.62
CA LEU A 133 2.32 6.37 -8.54
C LEU A 133 1.11 5.53 -8.15
N THR A 134 0.11 6.15 -7.53
CA THR A 134 -1.13 5.46 -7.11
C THR A 134 -2.35 6.39 -7.23
N GLU A 135 -3.55 5.82 -7.23
CA GLU A 135 -4.81 6.57 -7.22
C GLU A 135 -5.07 7.34 -5.90
N ASP A 136 -4.31 7.05 -4.83
CA ASP A 136 -4.39 7.77 -3.55
C ASP A 136 -3.53 9.03 -3.52
N GLU A 137 -2.64 9.22 -4.50
CA GLU A 137 -1.75 10.38 -4.54
C GLU A 137 -2.52 11.66 -4.87
N ALA A 138 -2.28 12.73 -4.11
CA ALA A 138 -3.02 13.98 -4.24
C ALA A 138 -2.74 14.71 -5.59
N SER A 139 -1.52 14.54 -6.12
CA SER A 139 -1.08 15.18 -7.36
C SER A 139 -1.46 14.36 -8.58
N THR A 140 -2.01 15.02 -9.60
CA THR A 140 -2.33 14.38 -10.90
C THR A 140 -1.09 13.90 -11.65
N GLN A 141 0.10 14.40 -11.31
CA GLN A 141 1.38 13.89 -11.84
C GLN A 141 1.76 12.53 -11.22
N ARG A 142 1.10 12.16 -10.12
CA ARG A 142 1.32 10.93 -9.37
C ARG A 142 0.23 9.88 -9.60
N THR A 143 -0.79 10.20 -10.37
CA THR A 143 -1.76 9.21 -10.87
C THR A 143 -1.06 8.25 -11.84
N PRO A 144 -1.29 6.93 -11.77
CA PRO A 144 -0.59 5.92 -12.60
C PRO A 144 -1.15 5.84 -14.03
N THR A 145 -1.14 6.97 -14.74
CA THR A 145 -1.43 7.06 -16.18
C THR A 145 -0.25 6.56 -17.00
N LYS A 146 -0.48 6.14 -18.24
CA LYS A 146 0.58 5.69 -19.16
C LYS A 146 1.69 6.73 -19.25
N ARG A 147 1.32 7.99 -19.46
CA ARG A 147 2.27 9.11 -19.53
C ARG A 147 3.10 9.26 -18.25
N ASN A 148 2.47 9.19 -17.08
CA ASN A 148 3.16 9.39 -15.81
C ASN A 148 4.09 8.22 -15.46
N ILE A 149 3.65 6.97 -15.71
CA ILE A 149 4.49 5.78 -15.53
C ILE A 149 5.72 5.87 -16.42
N ARG A 150 5.56 6.20 -17.71
CA ARG A 150 6.69 6.43 -18.64
C ARG A 150 7.65 7.51 -18.18
N LYS A 151 7.13 8.60 -17.65
CA LYS A 151 7.95 9.70 -17.11
C LYS A 151 8.73 9.26 -15.87
N ALA A 152 8.10 8.50 -14.98
CA ALA A 152 8.75 7.96 -13.79
C ALA A 152 9.83 6.92 -14.15
N MET A 153 9.58 6.04 -15.13
CA MET A 153 10.58 5.09 -15.63
C MET A 153 11.82 5.81 -16.15
N ARG A 154 11.66 6.86 -16.97
CA ARG A 154 12.79 7.68 -17.43
C ARG A 154 13.54 8.32 -16.28
N TRP A 155 12.83 8.87 -15.31
CA TRP A 155 13.44 9.47 -14.12
C TRP A 155 14.25 8.46 -13.29
N LEU A 156 13.80 7.20 -13.21
CA LEU A 156 14.46 6.15 -12.45
C LEU A 156 15.88 5.90 -12.96
N VAL A 157 16.04 5.83 -14.28
CA VAL A 157 17.34 5.55 -14.93
C VAL A 157 18.13 6.80 -15.30
N GLU A 158 17.53 7.99 -15.17
CA GLU A 158 18.16 9.25 -15.56
C GLU A 158 19.48 9.46 -14.81
N GLY A 159 20.58 9.63 -15.55
CA GLY A 159 21.91 9.85 -14.99
C GLY A 159 22.40 8.73 -14.07
N ASN A 160 21.93 7.48 -14.25
CA ASN A 160 22.41 6.34 -13.48
C ASN A 160 23.93 6.15 -13.62
N ARG A 161 24.56 5.69 -12.53
CA ARG A 161 26.02 5.53 -12.42
C ARG A 161 26.36 4.17 -11.82
N ALA A 162 27.62 3.78 -11.96
CA ALA A 162 28.15 2.61 -11.28
C ALA A 162 27.81 2.64 -9.77
N ARG A 163 27.32 1.49 -9.25
CA ARG A 163 26.86 1.27 -7.88
C ARG A 163 25.51 1.91 -7.52
N ASP A 164 24.78 2.45 -8.49
CA ASP A 164 23.36 2.78 -8.26
C ASP A 164 22.54 1.49 -8.14
N SER A 165 21.57 1.50 -7.23
CA SER A 165 20.55 0.49 -7.04
C SER A 165 19.18 1.08 -7.32
N LEU A 166 18.57 0.60 -8.39
CA LEU A 166 17.31 1.08 -8.92
C LEU A 166 16.26 0.01 -8.68
N VAL A 167 15.08 0.41 -8.19
CA VAL A 167 13.95 -0.50 -7.99
C VAL A 167 12.75 -0.04 -8.80
N PHE A 168 12.20 -0.94 -9.60
CA PHE A 168 10.91 -0.73 -10.26
C PHE A 168 9.90 -1.73 -9.70
N HIS A 169 8.80 -1.22 -9.15
CA HIS A 169 7.71 -2.07 -8.66
C HIS A 169 6.43 -1.70 -9.40
N PHE A 170 5.72 -2.72 -9.85
CA PHE A 170 4.40 -2.55 -10.42
C PHE A 170 3.46 -3.61 -9.83
N SER A 171 2.30 -3.16 -9.35
CA SER A 171 1.17 -4.02 -8.99
C SER A 171 -0.09 -3.51 -9.66
N GLY A 172 -0.77 -4.39 -10.39
CA GLY A 172 -1.94 -4.07 -11.20
C GLY A 172 -2.26 -5.17 -12.20
N HIS A 173 -3.01 -4.83 -13.25
CA HIS A 173 -3.26 -5.75 -14.35
C HIS A 173 -2.05 -5.83 -15.30
N GLY A 174 -1.74 -7.04 -15.71
CA GLY A 174 -0.92 -7.34 -16.88
C GLY A 174 -1.79 -7.91 -18.00
N SER A 175 -1.26 -7.97 -19.21
CA SER A 175 -1.98 -8.49 -20.37
C SER A 175 -1.01 -8.77 -21.51
N GLN A 176 -1.32 -9.78 -22.33
CA GLN A 176 -0.61 -10.06 -23.57
C GLN A 176 -1.20 -9.31 -24.76
N GLN A 177 -0.37 -9.04 -25.76
CA GLN A 177 -0.75 -8.58 -27.08
C GLN A 177 0.03 -9.38 -28.13
N LYS A 178 -0.50 -9.46 -29.35
CA LYS A 178 0.19 -10.18 -30.43
C LYS A 178 1.52 -9.48 -30.73
N ASP A 179 2.61 -10.22 -30.73
CA ASP A 179 3.91 -9.74 -31.18
C ASP A 179 3.89 -9.55 -32.70
N TYR A 180 4.24 -8.35 -33.14
CA TYR A 180 4.32 -7.96 -34.55
C TYR A 180 5.75 -7.90 -35.08
N ASN A 181 6.75 -7.79 -34.19
CA ASN A 181 8.15 -7.65 -34.54
C ASN A 181 8.83 -9.06 -34.60
N GLY A 182 8.25 -10.04 -33.91
CA GLY A 182 8.63 -11.44 -33.91
C GLY A 182 9.85 -11.74 -33.06
N ASP A 183 10.10 -10.98 -32.00
CA ASP A 183 11.20 -11.19 -31.05
C ASP A 183 10.81 -11.97 -29.79
N GLU A 184 9.53 -12.28 -29.62
CA GLU A 184 9.03 -13.16 -28.58
C GLU A 184 8.97 -14.61 -29.05
N MET A 185 9.37 -15.55 -28.18
CA MET A 185 9.39 -16.99 -28.52
C MET A 185 8.00 -17.59 -28.66
N ASP A 186 7.03 -17.09 -27.90
CA ASP A 186 5.63 -17.50 -27.92
C ASP A 186 4.78 -16.65 -28.88
N GLY A 187 5.35 -15.56 -29.42
CA GLY A 187 4.71 -14.61 -30.31
C GLY A 187 3.73 -13.66 -29.62
N GLN A 188 3.90 -13.40 -28.32
CA GLN A 188 3.08 -12.45 -27.56
C GLN A 188 3.92 -11.47 -26.73
N ASP A 189 3.70 -10.17 -26.95
CA ASP A 189 4.26 -9.11 -26.11
C ASP A 189 3.52 -9.05 -24.77
N GLU A 190 4.26 -9.04 -23.68
CA GLU A 190 3.71 -8.77 -22.35
C GLU A 190 3.50 -7.28 -22.14
N ALA A 191 2.45 -6.90 -21.41
CA ALA A 191 2.12 -5.49 -21.22
C ALA A 191 1.58 -5.17 -19.84
N LEU A 192 2.05 -4.04 -19.29
CA LEU A 192 1.48 -3.41 -18.11
C LEU A 192 0.25 -2.59 -18.51
N CYS A 193 -0.80 -2.61 -17.70
CA CYS A 193 -2.01 -1.83 -17.92
C CYS A 193 -2.04 -0.57 -17.02
N PRO A 194 -1.72 0.64 -17.53
CA PRO A 194 -1.96 1.88 -16.80
C PRO A 194 -3.43 2.11 -16.45
N LEU A 195 -3.71 3.09 -15.59
CA LEU A 195 -5.08 3.45 -15.21
C LEU A 195 -5.96 3.85 -16.42
N ASP A 196 -5.34 4.47 -17.42
CA ASP A 196 -5.94 4.99 -18.65
C ASP A 196 -5.69 4.09 -19.87
N HIS A 197 -5.39 2.80 -19.67
CA HIS A 197 -5.05 1.88 -20.76
C HIS A 197 -6.17 1.68 -21.79
N GLU A 198 -7.44 1.86 -21.41
CA GLU A 198 -8.57 1.81 -22.35
C GLU A 198 -8.51 2.89 -23.43
N THR A 199 -7.93 4.06 -23.11
CA THR A 199 -7.87 5.22 -24.02
C THR A 199 -6.48 5.45 -24.59
N GLU A 200 -5.42 5.25 -23.78
CA GLU A 200 -4.02 5.51 -24.16
C GLU A 200 -3.23 4.23 -24.52
N GLY A 201 -3.88 3.07 -24.39
CA GLY A 201 -3.29 1.76 -24.60
C GLY A 201 -2.40 1.28 -23.44
N LYS A 202 -1.87 0.06 -23.59
CA LYS A 202 -0.99 -0.60 -22.61
C LYS A 202 0.48 -0.15 -22.79
N ILE A 203 1.35 -0.49 -21.84
CA ILE A 203 2.81 -0.32 -21.98
C ILE A 203 3.39 -1.71 -22.22
N ILE A 204 3.87 -1.97 -23.45
CA ILE A 204 4.48 -3.24 -23.82
C ILE A 204 5.91 -3.36 -23.26
N ASP A 205 6.34 -4.58 -23.00
CA ASP A 205 7.67 -5.01 -22.57
C ASP A 205 8.82 -4.37 -23.35
N ASP A 206 8.69 -4.28 -24.66
CA ASP A 206 9.62 -3.66 -25.60
C ASP A 206 9.87 -2.17 -25.24
N GLU A 207 8.81 -1.48 -24.79
CA GLU A 207 8.85 -0.11 -24.28
C GLU A 207 9.47 -0.02 -22.88
N VAL A 208 9.17 -1.00 -22.02
CA VAL A 208 9.74 -1.11 -20.67
C VAL A 208 11.24 -1.32 -20.76
N ASN A 209 11.70 -2.29 -21.56
CA ASN A 209 13.11 -2.62 -21.78
C ASN A 209 13.88 -1.41 -22.32
N LYS A 210 13.36 -0.79 -23.38
CA LYS A 210 13.98 0.41 -23.97
C LYS A 210 14.13 1.55 -22.97
N THR A 211 13.20 1.67 -22.02
CA THR A 211 13.20 2.77 -21.05
C THR A 211 14.00 2.46 -19.80
N LEU A 212 13.95 1.23 -19.29
CA LEU A 212 14.51 0.83 -17.99
C LEU A 212 15.79 -0.01 -18.09
N VAL A 213 15.90 -0.89 -19.09
CA VAL A 213 16.95 -1.90 -19.17
C VAL A 213 18.11 -1.41 -20.04
N ARG A 214 17.83 -1.03 -21.30
CA ARG A 214 18.87 -0.57 -22.24
C ARG A 214 19.76 0.54 -21.68
N PRO A 215 19.25 1.55 -20.95
CA PRO A 215 20.08 2.66 -20.47
C PRO A 215 20.96 2.37 -19.24
N LEU A 216 20.95 1.15 -18.69
CA LEU A 216 21.70 0.82 -17.47
C LEU A 216 23.19 0.75 -17.75
N VAL A 217 23.95 1.66 -17.14
CA VAL A 217 25.40 1.75 -17.35
C VAL A 217 26.16 0.75 -16.48
N HIS A 218 27.41 0.50 -16.86
CA HIS A 218 28.28 -0.42 -16.13
C HIS A 218 28.29 -0.23 -14.60
N GLY A 219 27.96 -1.31 -13.89
CA GLY A 219 27.91 -1.37 -12.43
C GLY A 219 26.64 -0.82 -11.78
N ALA A 220 25.68 -0.28 -12.54
CA ALA A 220 24.33 0.01 -12.04
C ALA A 220 23.50 -1.29 -12.00
N LYS A 221 22.58 -1.38 -11.04
CA LYS A 221 21.66 -2.52 -10.89
C LYS A 221 20.21 -2.06 -10.88
N LEU A 222 19.37 -2.72 -11.66
CA LEU A 222 17.92 -2.59 -11.62
C LEU A 222 17.30 -3.88 -11.11
N HIS A 223 16.48 -3.79 -10.07
CA HIS A 223 15.63 -4.87 -9.60
C HIS A 223 14.17 -4.50 -9.82
N ALA A 224 13.51 -5.23 -10.69
CA ALA A 224 12.08 -5.14 -10.90
C ALA A 224 11.34 -6.19 -10.06
N VAL A 225 10.21 -5.80 -9.48
CA VAL A 225 9.26 -6.71 -8.82
C VAL A 225 7.88 -6.43 -9.40
N ILE A 226 7.36 -7.39 -10.16
CA ILE A 226 6.13 -7.23 -10.93
C ILE A 226 5.06 -8.17 -10.37
N ASP A 227 3.99 -7.58 -9.87
CA ASP A 227 2.82 -8.26 -9.32
C ASP A 227 1.64 -8.04 -10.26
N ALA A 228 1.71 -8.74 -11.40
CA ALA A 228 0.73 -8.70 -12.47
C ALA A 228 0.70 -10.05 -13.19
N CYS A 229 -0.48 -10.46 -13.68
CA CYS A 229 -0.65 -11.68 -14.48
C CYS A 229 -0.02 -11.50 -15.85
N ASN A 230 0.51 -12.58 -16.45
CA ASN A 230 1.16 -12.53 -17.77
C ASN A 230 2.21 -11.39 -17.78
N SER A 231 3.24 -11.55 -16.95
CA SER A 231 4.29 -10.53 -16.82
C SER A 231 5.68 -11.13 -16.65
N GLY A 232 5.82 -12.43 -16.90
CA GLY A 232 7.07 -13.20 -16.74
C GLY A 232 8.26 -12.56 -17.46
N THR A 233 8.00 -12.00 -18.63
CA THR A 233 8.98 -11.38 -19.53
C THR A 233 8.73 -9.88 -19.70
N VAL A 234 8.03 -9.19 -18.79
CA VAL A 234 7.62 -7.78 -19.01
C VAL A 234 8.76 -6.75 -19.04
N LEU A 235 9.97 -7.14 -18.63
CA LEU A 235 11.19 -6.33 -18.82
C LEU A 235 11.95 -6.70 -20.09
N ASP A 236 11.46 -7.68 -20.83
CA ASP A 236 12.06 -8.28 -22.00
C ASP A 236 13.52 -8.68 -21.75
N LEU A 237 13.73 -9.54 -20.74
CA LEU A 237 15.07 -9.97 -20.33
C LEU A 237 15.44 -11.32 -20.97
N PRO A 238 16.68 -11.46 -21.47
CA PRO A 238 17.09 -12.59 -22.29
C PRO A 238 17.25 -13.91 -21.55
N PHE A 239 17.40 -13.91 -20.22
CA PHE A 239 17.64 -15.14 -19.46
C PHE A 239 16.52 -15.36 -18.45
N VAL A 240 15.94 -16.56 -18.48
CA VAL A 240 14.83 -16.96 -17.62
C VAL A 240 15.30 -18.07 -16.69
N CYS A 241 15.17 -17.88 -15.38
CA CYS A 241 15.56 -18.85 -14.38
C CYS A 241 14.35 -19.62 -13.88
N ARG A 242 14.34 -20.94 -14.12
CA ARG A 242 13.26 -21.84 -13.70
C ARG A 242 13.79 -22.92 -12.76
N MET A 243 12.90 -23.39 -11.88
CA MET A 243 13.17 -24.56 -11.06
C MET A 243 12.98 -25.81 -11.92
N GLU A 244 14.04 -26.57 -12.10
CA GLU A 244 13.97 -27.84 -12.82
C GLU A 244 13.44 -28.97 -11.93
N ARG A 245 12.99 -30.06 -12.56
CA ARG A 245 12.48 -31.25 -11.85
C ARG A 245 13.51 -31.89 -10.90
N ASN A 246 14.79 -31.60 -11.12
CA ASN A 246 15.90 -32.04 -10.28
C ASN A 246 16.01 -31.24 -8.96
N GLY A 247 15.20 -30.19 -8.79
CA GLY A 247 15.20 -29.32 -7.61
C GLY A 247 16.27 -28.22 -7.63
N TYR A 248 16.86 -27.93 -8.79
CA TYR A 248 17.83 -26.86 -8.98
C TYR A 248 17.29 -25.79 -9.94
N TYR A 249 17.71 -24.54 -9.70
CA TYR A 249 17.44 -23.44 -10.60
C TYR A 249 18.43 -23.44 -11.78
N GLU A 250 17.89 -23.46 -12.99
CA GLU A 250 18.66 -23.44 -14.23
C GLU A 250 18.23 -22.23 -15.10
N TRP A 251 19.16 -21.72 -15.91
CA TRP A 251 18.92 -20.61 -16.82
C TRP A 251 18.57 -21.12 -18.21
N GLU A 252 17.49 -20.60 -18.76
CA GLU A 252 17.11 -20.73 -20.16
C GLU A 252 17.52 -19.46 -20.92
N ASP A 253 18.13 -19.64 -22.10
CA ASP A 253 18.52 -18.56 -22.99
C ASP A 253 17.40 -18.26 -24.00
N HIS A 254 16.74 -17.12 -23.81
CA HIS A 254 15.64 -16.61 -24.62
C HIS A 254 16.09 -15.45 -25.53
N ARG A 255 17.39 -15.30 -25.79
CA ARG A 255 17.89 -14.23 -26.67
C ARG A 255 17.30 -14.33 -28.07
N SER A 256 16.71 -13.23 -28.53
CA SER A 256 16.28 -13.08 -29.90
C SER A 256 17.42 -12.62 -30.81
N VAL A 257 17.52 -13.19 -32.02
CA VAL A 257 18.41 -12.69 -33.07
C VAL A 257 17.87 -11.42 -33.74
N ARG A 258 16.59 -11.08 -33.52
CA ARG A 258 15.91 -9.95 -34.17
C ARG A 258 15.95 -8.66 -33.38
N ALA A 259 16.03 -8.75 -32.05
CA ALA A 259 16.02 -7.60 -31.16
C ALA A 259 17.11 -7.71 -30.08
N TYR A 260 17.71 -6.58 -29.74
CA TYR A 260 18.66 -6.49 -28.63
C TYR A 260 17.92 -6.23 -27.32
N LYS A 261 17.98 -7.20 -26.42
CA LYS A 261 17.27 -7.25 -25.14
C LYS A 261 18.17 -6.96 -23.92
N GLY A 262 19.41 -6.51 -24.15
CA GLY A 262 20.43 -6.30 -23.12
C GLY A 262 20.57 -4.87 -22.58
N THR A 263 21.59 -4.64 -21.75
CA THR A 263 21.89 -3.38 -21.05
C THR A 263 23.13 -2.69 -21.63
N ASP A 264 23.36 -1.41 -21.30
CA ASP A 264 24.61 -0.67 -21.57
C ASP A 264 25.73 -0.99 -20.54
N GLY A 265 25.84 -2.27 -20.15
CA GLY A 265 26.84 -2.80 -19.23
C GLY A 265 26.43 -2.91 -17.77
N GLY A 266 25.26 -2.39 -17.38
CA GLY A 266 24.63 -2.62 -16.07
C GLY A 266 23.95 -4.00 -15.97
N ALA A 267 23.30 -4.28 -14.84
CA ALA A 267 22.56 -5.53 -14.63
C ALA A 267 21.09 -5.27 -14.31
N ALA A 268 20.19 -6.02 -14.94
CA ALA A 268 18.75 -5.98 -14.67
C ALA A 268 18.25 -7.35 -14.21
N PHE A 269 17.43 -7.37 -13.17
CA PHE A 269 16.80 -8.56 -12.62
C PHE A 269 15.30 -8.30 -12.46
N CYS A 270 14.45 -9.26 -12.77
CA CYS A 270 13.01 -9.15 -12.56
C CYS A 270 12.50 -10.35 -11.78
N PHE A 271 11.73 -10.08 -10.72
CA PHE A 271 10.90 -11.07 -10.04
C PHE A 271 9.45 -10.85 -10.44
N SER A 272 8.83 -11.87 -11.03
CA SER A 272 7.45 -11.79 -11.54
C SER A 272 6.66 -13.04 -11.15
N ALA A 273 5.34 -12.89 -11.15
CA ALA A 273 4.44 -14.03 -11.04
C ALA A 273 4.42 -14.82 -12.36
N CYS A 274 4.61 -16.14 -12.29
CA CYS A 274 4.36 -17.05 -13.41
C CYS A 274 2.97 -17.66 -13.25
N ASP A 275 2.11 -17.53 -14.25
CA ASP A 275 0.86 -18.29 -14.37
C ASP A 275 1.02 -19.19 -15.60
N ASP A 276 1.35 -20.47 -15.38
CA ASP A 276 1.61 -21.38 -16.49
C ASP A 276 0.34 -22.01 -17.09
N ASP A 277 -0.86 -21.62 -16.65
CA ASP A 277 -2.09 -22.32 -17.08
C ASP A 277 -3.37 -21.46 -17.11
N GLU A 278 -3.42 -20.49 -18.03
CA GLU A 278 -4.69 -19.84 -18.46
C GLU A 278 -5.70 -20.85 -19.07
N SER A 279 -5.32 -22.11 -19.31
CA SER A 279 -6.21 -23.15 -19.84
C SER A 279 -7.11 -23.84 -18.79
N SER A 280 -6.97 -23.52 -17.50
CA SER A 280 -7.52 -24.35 -16.42
C SER A 280 -8.76 -23.79 -15.70
N GLY A 281 -9.18 -22.54 -15.98
CA GLY A 281 -10.42 -21.97 -15.43
C GLY A 281 -10.41 -21.71 -13.92
N TYR A 282 -9.27 -21.85 -13.25
CA TYR A 282 -9.09 -21.47 -11.84
C TYR A 282 -8.90 -19.96 -11.71
N THR A 283 -9.08 -19.40 -10.51
CA THR A 283 -8.69 -18.02 -10.20
C THR A 283 -7.24 -18.04 -9.72
N PRO A 284 -6.27 -17.54 -10.49
CA PRO A 284 -4.88 -17.59 -10.07
C PRO A 284 -4.61 -16.91 -8.74
N VAL A 285 -3.60 -17.42 -8.04
CA VAL A 285 -3.09 -16.83 -6.80
C VAL A 285 -2.51 -15.43 -7.00
N PHE A 286 -2.21 -15.04 -8.25
CA PHE A 286 -1.75 -13.70 -8.59
C PHE A 286 -2.82 -12.82 -9.26
N THR A 287 -4.06 -13.32 -9.45
CA THR A 287 -5.17 -12.54 -10.02
C THR A 287 -6.18 -12.06 -8.98
N GLY A 288 -6.82 -10.91 -9.24
CA GLY A 288 -8.13 -10.53 -8.71
C GLY A 288 -8.25 -10.39 -7.19
N LYS A 289 -8.48 -11.49 -6.48
CA LYS A 289 -8.67 -11.55 -5.02
C LYS A 289 -7.35 -11.67 -4.23
N ASN A 290 -6.29 -12.15 -4.88
CA ASN A 290 -4.98 -12.42 -4.27
C ASN A 290 -3.85 -11.56 -4.86
N ALA A 291 -4.21 -10.46 -5.54
CA ALA A 291 -3.24 -9.43 -5.96
C ALA A 291 -2.34 -9.06 -4.78
N GLY A 292 -1.02 -9.10 -4.98
CA GLY A 292 -0.05 -8.84 -3.92
C GLY A 292 0.78 -10.06 -3.49
N ALA A 293 0.49 -11.28 -3.96
CA ALA A 293 1.22 -12.47 -3.55
C ALA A 293 2.71 -12.42 -3.93
N MET A 294 3.05 -11.80 -5.07
CA MET A 294 4.44 -11.64 -5.53
C MET A 294 5.17 -10.61 -4.64
N THR A 295 4.55 -9.47 -4.41
CA THR A 295 5.07 -8.39 -3.55
C THR A 295 5.26 -8.88 -2.12
N TYR A 296 4.24 -9.55 -1.56
CA TYR A 296 4.27 -10.10 -0.21
C TYR A 296 5.36 -11.17 -0.05
N SER A 297 5.40 -12.15 -0.95
CA SER A 297 6.38 -13.25 -0.89
C SER A 297 7.80 -12.72 -1.01
N PHE A 298 8.07 -11.78 -1.93
CA PHE A 298 9.36 -11.12 -2.05
C PHE A 298 9.76 -10.40 -0.75
N ILE A 299 8.90 -9.51 -0.23
CA ILE A 299 9.19 -8.76 1.00
C ILE A 299 9.41 -9.71 2.18
N LYS A 300 8.59 -10.75 2.33
CA LYS A 300 8.71 -11.74 3.40
C LYS A 300 9.99 -12.55 3.27
N ALA A 301 10.35 -12.97 2.07
CA ALA A 301 11.56 -13.72 1.82
C ALA A 301 12.80 -12.91 2.16
N VAL A 302 12.92 -11.67 1.67
CA VAL A 302 14.08 -10.82 2.00
C VAL A 302 14.17 -10.56 3.50
N LYS A 303 13.05 -10.33 4.18
CA LYS A 303 13.01 -10.16 5.65
C LYS A 303 13.48 -11.40 6.41
N THR A 304 13.14 -12.59 5.91
CA THR A 304 13.42 -13.86 6.59
C THR A 304 14.85 -14.33 6.35
N ALA A 305 15.39 -14.05 5.16
CA ALA A 305 16.67 -14.58 4.70
C ALA A 305 17.89 -14.04 5.45
N GLY A 306 17.75 -12.94 6.20
CA GLY A 306 18.84 -12.31 6.93
C GLY A 306 19.78 -11.49 6.02
N PRO A 307 21.02 -11.21 6.46
CA PRO A 307 21.93 -10.33 5.73
C PRO A 307 22.47 -11.01 4.46
N ALA A 308 22.32 -10.33 3.31
CA ALA A 308 22.89 -10.70 2.01
C ALA A 308 22.60 -12.18 1.61
N PRO A 309 21.32 -12.56 1.45
CA PRO A 309 20.97 -13.88 0.97
C PRO A 309 21.43 -14.08 -0.47
N THR A 310 21.53 -15.33 -0.91
CA THR A 310 21.75 -15.64 -2.32
C THR A 310 20.43 -15.57 -3.09
N TYR A 311 20.47 -15.38 -4.40
CA TYR A 311 19.24 -15.35 -5.21
C TYR A 311 18.47 -16.68 -5.10
N GLY A 312 19.16 -17.82 -5.15
CA GLY A 312 18.54 -19.14 -4.99
C GLY A 312 17.92 -19.35 -3.62
N HIS A 313 18.57 -18.87 -2.54
CA HIS A 313 17.97 -18.91 -1.20
C HIS A 313 16.72 -18.02 -1.12
N LEU A 314 16.76 -16.83 -1.73
CA LEU A 314 15.64 -15.92 -1.79
C LEU A 314 14.45 -16.54 -2.54
N LEU A 315 14.68 -17.14 -3.71
CA LEU A 315 13.65 -17.81 -4.50
C LEU A 315 12.99 -18.96 -3.72
N ASN A 316 13.78 -19.79 -3.04
CA ASN A 316 13.24 -20.87 -2.19
C ASN A 316 12.34 -20.34 -1.06
N LEU A 317 12.71 -19.21 -0.44
CA LEU A 317 11.89 -18.57 0.59
C LEU A 317 10.62 -17.94 0.00
N MET A 318 10.68 -17.42 -1.22
CA MET A 318 9.51 -16.88 -1.94
C MET A 318 8.53 -18.00 -2.27
N CYS A 319 8.99 -19.13 -2.83
CA CYS A 319 8.17 -20.32 -3.05
C CYS A 319 7.50 -20.79 -1.75
N SER A 320 8.26 -20.84 -0.66
CA SER A 320 7.73 -21.22 0.66
C SER A 320 6.66 -20.24 1.15
N ALA A 321 6.86 -18.94 0.96
CA ALA A 321 5.90 -17.91 1.34
C ALA A 321 4.60 -17.97 0.53
N ILE A 322 4.69 -18.28 -0.78
CA ILE A 322 3.52 -18.46 -1.65
C ILE A 322 2.72 -19.70 -1.20
N ARG A 323 3.39 -20.84 -1.02
CA ARG A 323 2.76 -22.09 -0.53
C ARG A 323 2.11 -21.92 0.84
N GLU A 324 2.74 -21.16 1.75
CA GLU A 324 2.15 -20.85 3.05
C GLU A 324 0.90 -19.98 2.91
N ALA A 325 0.91 -18.98 2.01
CA ALA A 325 -0.25 -18.13 1.77
C ALA A 325 -1.42 -18.94 1.18
N GLN A 326 -1.14 -19.84 0.24
CA GLN A 326 -2.11 -20.75 -0.36
C GLN A 326 -2.76 -21.70 0.66
N SER A 327 -1.96 -22.32 1.54
CA SER A 327 -2.50 -23.27 2.53
C SER A 327 -3.39 -22.63 3.59
N ARG A 328 -3.30 -21.31 3.82
CA ARG A 328 -4.22 -20.57 4.70
C ARG A 328 -5.57 -20.28 4.04
N LEU A 329 -5.64 -20.28 2.72
CA LEU A 329 -6.85 -20.00 1.94
C LEU A 329 -7.72 -21.25 1.73
N THR A 330 -7.11 -22.45 1.69
CA THR A 330 -7.83 -23.73 1.51
C THR A 330 -8.71 -24.12 2.71
N PHE A 331 -8.59 -23.44 3.86
CA PHE A 331 -9.46 -23.66 5.02
C PHE A 331 -10.85 -23.01 4.92
N ASP A 332 -11.10 -22.17 3.91
CA ASP A 332 -12.38 -21.44 3.74
C ASP A 332 -13.37 -22.12 2.76
N GLY A 333 -13.19 -23.42 2.49
CA GLY A 333 -14.22 -24.29 1.92
C GLY A 333 -14.25 -24.46 0.41
N ASP A 334 -13.26 -23.98 -0.34
CA ASP A 334 -13.14 -24.23 -1.78
C ASP A 334 -12.00 -25.22 -2.05
N TYR A 335 -12.35 -26.44 -2.49
CA TYR A 335 -11.39 -27.48 -2.90
C TYR A 335 -10.84 -27.14 -4.30
N THR A 336 -9.99 -26.12 -4.39
CA THR A 336 -9.15 -25.92 -5.58
C THR A 336 -7.82 -26.63 -5.34
N THR A 337 -7.50 -27.61 -6.18
CA THR A 337 -6.17 -28.21 -6.27
C THR A 337 -5.12 -27.10 -6.40
N SER A 338 -4.00 -27.23 -5.66
CA SER A 338 -2.97 -26.20 -5.55
C SER A 338 -2.50 -25.74 -6.93
N SER A 339 -2.76 -24.48 -7.29
CA SER A 339 -2.07 -23.84 -8.39
C SER A 339 -0.58 -23.74 -8.02
N ASP A 340 0.29 -24.31 -8.83
CA ASP A 340 1.76 -24.23 -8.70
C ASP A 340 2.26 -22.82 -9.09
N ALA A 341 1.77 -21.81 -8.38
CA ALA A 341 2.21 -20.44 -8.53
C ALA A 341 3.65 -20.33 -8.05
N GLU A 342 4.59 -20.21 -8.99
CA GLU A 342 6.02 -20.10 -8.71
C GLU A 342 6.55 -18.70 -9.08
N PRO A 343 7.47 -18.14 -8.28
CA PRO A 343 8.13 -16.90 -8.64
C PRO A 343 9.08 -17.17 -9.81
N LEU A 344 8.96 -16.37 -10.87
CA LEU A 344 9.90 -16.38 -11.98
C LEU A 344 10.99 -15.33 -11.73
N LEU A 345 12.25 -15.71 -11.98
CA LEU A 345 13.37 -14.77 -12.02
C LEU A 345 13.86 -14.65 -13.46
N THR A 346 13.92 -13.44 -14.00
CA THR A 346 14.58 -13.16 -15.27
C THR A 346 15.72 -12.16 -15.11
N SER A 347 16.72 -12.21 -15.99
CA SER A 347 17.96 -11.45 -15.87
C SER A 347 18.53 -11.03 -17.22
N SER A 348 19.27 -9.91 -17.23
CA SER A 348 20.05 -9.47 -18.39
C SER A 348 21.30 -10.32 -18.65
N GLU A 349 21.74 -11.10 -17.66
CA GLU A 349 22.91 -11.98 -17.73
C GLU A 349 22.68 -13.28 -16.92
N GLU A 350 23.33 -14.38 -17.31
CA GLU A 350 23.41 -15.59 -16.49
C GLU A 350 24.37 -15.41 -15.33
N PHE A 351 24.03 -15.97 -14.17
CA PHE A 351 24.90 -15.99 -13.01
C PHE A 351 24.59 -17.17 -12.09
N ASP A 352 25.53 -17.55 -11.24
CA ASP A 352 25.29 -18.58 -10.23
C ASP A 352 24.35 -18.02 -9.15
N VAL A 353 23.09 -18.44 -9.18
CA VAL A 353 22.05 -18.01 -8.23
C VAL A 353 22.35 -18.47 -6.79
N TYR A 354 23.14 -19.52 -6.60
CA TYR A 354 23.51 -20.05 -5.29
C TYR A 354 24.75 -19.39 -4.70
N ALA A 355 25.60 -18.78 -5.52
CA ALA A 355 26.76 -18.01 -5.06
C ALA A 355 26.46 -16.49 -4.98
N THR A 356 25.67 -15.96 -5.92
CA THR A 356 25.46 -14.52 -6.08
C THR A 356 24.58 -13.96 -4.98
N LYS A 357 25.06 -12.91 -4.30
CA LYS A 357 24.33 -12.25 -3.22
C LYS A 357 23.32 -11.24 -3.77
N PHE A 358 22.11 -11.32 -3.25
CA PHE A 358 21.05 -10.34 -3.49
C PHE A 358 21.30 -9.10 -2.63
N ILE A 359 21.42 -7.94 -3.29
CA ILE A 359 21.68 -6.64 -2.66
C ILE A 359 20.88 -5.57 -3.41
N LEU A 360 20.05 -4.84 -2.66
CA LEU A 360 19.37 -3.62 -3.08
C LEU A 360 20.10 -2.38 -2.57
#